data_AF-A0A0D6XRQ9-F1
#
_entry.id   AF-A0A0D6XRQ9-F1
#
_cell.length_a   1.000
_cell.length_b   1.000
_cell.length_c   1.000
_cell.angle_alpha   90.00
_cell.angle_beta   90.00
_cell.angle_gamma   90.00
#
_symmetry.space_group_name_H-M   'P 1'
#
loop_
_entity.id
_entity.type
_entity.pdbx_description
1 polymer ?
#
loop_
_entity_poly.entity_id
_entity_poly.type
_entity_poly.pdbx_seq_one_letter_code
_entity_poly.pdbx_strand_id
1 'polypeptide(L)'
;MNALFILTVILCVLMWLFGGKTGMVSFLTLFLNFVILFVTVLFIMFGAPIYVMSIIFCLLIAAVNLFLLNGFNIKTIAAFIASLVTTVLMLGAIYCSVHFGHLQGFTPEEQDETYVFSLNIGIDMTQFMIFTVILAVIAAVIDLAITISSPVYELQLTNPTLTQRQLFISGMRVGREILATSANTIYLAFLGGSLTLLFWFFNLDYSFGHLINAKLFTQEVITIALGGIAIAMCIPMTAFVTAWLLKRSAHLPFLPAHASTTSAQNSNEH
;
A
#
# COMPACT_ATOMS: atom_id res chain seq x y z
N MET A 1 27.61 -16.17 -10.53
CA MET A 1 26.32 -15.49 -10.78
C MET A 1 25.93 -14.76 -9.51
N ASN A 2 25.53 -13.49 -9.60
CA ASN A 2 25.15 -12.69 -8.44
C ASN A 2 23.89 -13.29 -7.78
N ALA A 3 23.85 -13.40 -6.44
CA ALA A 3 22.71 -13.99 -5.71
C ALA A 3 21.39 -13.27 -6.04
N LEU A 4 21.45 -11.95 -6.26
CA LEU A 4 20.32 -11.14 -6.70
C LEU A 4 19.73 -11.65 -8.02
N PHE A 5 20.58 -11.93 -9.02
CA PHE A 5 20.12 -12.41 -10.31
C PHE A 5 19.41 -13.76 -10.20
N ILE A 6 19.95 -14.67 -9.38
CA ILE A 6 19.35 -15.99 -9.15
C ILE A 6 17.97 -15.85 -8.51
N LEU A 7 17.84 -15.04 -7.46
CA LEU A 7 16.57 -14.80 -6.77
C LEU A 7 15.54 -14.13 -7.68
N THR A 8 15.95 -13.15 -8.49
CA THR A 8 15.06 -12.49 -9.46
C THR A 8 14.53 -13.48 -10.50
N VAL A 9 15.38 -14.37 -11.04
CA VAL A 9 14.95 -15.40 -11.99
C VAL A 9 13.99 -16.39 -11.34
N ILE A 10 14.29 -16.85 -10.11
CA ILE A 10 13.41 -17.75 -9.35
C ILE A 10 12.04 -17.07 -9.15
N LEU A 11 12.01 -15.83 -8.68
CA LEU A 11 10.76 -15.09 -8.46
C LEU A 11 9.95 -14.96 -9.76
N CYS A 12 10.62 -14.59 -10.87
CA CYS A 12 9.98 -14.46 -12.18
C CYS A 12 9.33 -15.77 -12.63
N VAL A 13 10.05 -16.89 -12.51
CA VAL A 13 9.57 -18.22 -12.88
C VAL A 13 8.38 -18.63 -12.00
N LEU A 14 8.45 -18.43 -10.69
CA LEU A 14 7.35 -18.76 -9.78
C LEU A 14 6.11 -17.91 -10.06
N MET A 15 6.26 -16.60 -10.28
CA MET A 15 5.13 -15.73 -10.62
C MET A 15 4.49 -16.11 -11.95
N TRP A 16 5.30 -16.50 -12.94
CA TRP A 16 4.77 -17.00 -14.21
C TRP A 16 4.04 -18.34 -14.04
N LEU A 17 4.60 -19.26 -13.26
CA LEU A 17 4.07 -20.61 -13.08
C LEU A 17 2.74 -20.61 -12.29
N PHE A 18 2.64 -19.84 -11.21
CA PHE A 18 1.44 -19.79 -10.36
C PHE A 18 0.46 -18.70 -10.76
N GLY A 19 0.95 -17.54 -11.22
CA GLY A 19 0.12 -16.39 -11.58
C GLY A 19 -0.23 -16.29 -13.07
N GLY A 20 0.37 -17.12 -13.93
CA GLY A 20 0.15 -17.10 -15.37
C GLY A 20 0.42 -15.71 -15.98
N LYS A 21 -0.54 -15.21 -16.78
CA LYS A 21 -0.46 -13.86 -17.38
C LYS A 21 -0.46 -12.76 -16.31
N THR A 22 -1.32 -12.88 -15.30
CA THR A 22 -1.44 -11.89 -14.22
C THR A 22 -0.18 -11.83 -13.36
N GLY A 23 0.45 -12.97 -13.11
CA GLY A 23 1.74 -13.04 -12.41
C GLY A 23 2.86 -12.33 -13.16
N MET A 24 2.91 -12.48 -14.48
CA MET A 24 3.89 -11.78 -15.33
C MET A 24 3.65 -10.26 -15.36
N VAL A 25 2.39 -9.82 -15.41
CA VAL A 25 2.02 -8.41 -15.30
C VAL A 25 2.40 -7.85 -13.94
N SER A 26 2.15 -8.59 -12.85
CA SER A 26 2.55 -8.20 -11.49
C SER A 26 4.07 -8.04 -11.37
N PHE A 27 4.85 -8.99 -11.91
CA PHE A 27 6.31 -8.88 -11.97
C PHE A 27 6.78 -7.65 -12.73
N LEU A 28 6.22 -7.37 -13.92
CA LEU A 28 6.55 -6.17 -14.68
C LEU A 28 6.15 -4.88 -13.95
N THR A 29 5.07 -4.92 -13.17
CA THR A 29 4.60 -3.79 -12.37
C THR A 29 5.59 -3.44 -11.25
N LEU A 30 6.32 -4.42 -10.69
CA LEU A 30 7.39 -4.13 -9.72
C LEU A 30 8.48 -3.24 -10.34
N PHE A 31 8.93 -3.53 -11.56
CA PHE A 31 9.89 -2.69 -12.26
C PHE A 31 9.30 -1.34 -12.62
N LEU A 32 8.03 -1.29 -13.03
CA LEU A 32 7.36 -0.03 -13.32
C LEU A 32 7.24 0.86 -12.07
N ASN A 33 6.92 0.30 -10.91
CA ASN A 33 6.91 1.01 -9.63
C ASN A 33 8.29 1.57 -9.29
N PHE A 34 9.35 0.79 -9.51
CA PHE A 34 10.74 1.26 -9.34
C PHE A 34 11.06 2.43 -10.29
N VAL A 35 10.67 2.35 -11.56
CA VAL A 35 10.87 3.44 -12.53
C VAL A 35 10.11 4.69 -12.12
N ILE A 36 8.85 4.57 -11.69
CA ILE A 36 8.05 5.69 -11.20
C ILE A 36 8.72 6.36 -10.01
N LEU A 37 9.16 5.56 -9.02
CA LEU A 37 9.90 6.06 -7.87
C LEU A 37 11.18 6.78 -8.28
N PHE A 38 12.00 6.16 -9.13
CA PHE A 38 13.26 6.71 -9.59
C PHE A 38 13.07 8.05 -10.31
N VAL A 39 12.08 8.13 -11.22
CA VAL A 39 11.74 9.37 -11.93
C VAL A 39 11.26 10.45 -10.96
N THR A 40 10.39 10.11 -10.01
CA THR A 40 9.94 11.06 -8.97
C THR A 40 11.10 11.62 -8.17
N VAL A 41 12.03 10.77 -7.73
CA VAL A 41 13.23 11.20 -6.99
C VAL A 41 14.12 12.09 -7.86
N LEU A 42 14.31 11.76 -9.13
CA LEU A 42 15.05 12.63 -10.05
C LEU A 42 14.43 14.03 -10.17
N PHE A 43 13.11 14.14 -10.30
CA PHE A 43 12.44 15.44 -10.32
C PHE A 43 12.64 16.23 -9.02
N ILE A 44 12.57 15.56 -7.86
CA ILE A 44 12.87 16.18 -6.57
C ILE A 44 14.32 16.70 -6.55
N MET A 45 15.28 15.92 -7.05
CA MET A 45 16.69 16.33 -7.15
C MET A 45 16.90 17.54 -8.09
N PHE A 46 16.07 17.69 -9.13
CA PHE A 46 16.08 18.88 -10.00
C PHE A 46 15.34 20.09 -9.39
N GLY A 47 14.95 20.03 -8.12
CA GLY A 47 14.34 21.15 -7.39
C GLY A 47 12.81 21.23 -7.50
N ALA A 48 12.15 20.16 -7.97
CA ALA A 48 10.69 20.13 -7.95
C ALA A 48 10.16 20.09 -6.51
N PRO A 49 9.02 20.75 -6.22
CA PRO A 49 8.44 20.77 -4.88
C PRO A 49 8.01 19.36 -4.45
N ILE A 50 8.54 18.88 -3.33
CA ILE A 50 8.38 17.51 -2.85
C ILE A 50 6.90 17.16 -2.64
N TYR A 51 6.12 18.05 -2.02
CA TYR A 51 4.69 17.81 -1.79
C TYR A 51 3.90 17.53 -3.08
N VAL A 52 4.20 18.24 -4.17
CA VAL A 52 3.55 18.03 -5.46
C VAL A 52 3.96 16.68 -6.04
N MET A 53 5.26 16.36 -5.95
CA MET A 53 5.80 15.07 -6.39
C MET A 53 5.22 13.90 -5.60
N SER A 54 4.99 14.04 -4.29
CA SER A 54 4.30 13.05 -3.46
C SER A 54 2.88 12.77 -3.95
N ILE A 55 2.10 13.81 -4.29
CA ILE A 55 0.72 13.66 -4.78
C ILE A 55 0.72 12.95 -6.13
N ILE A 56 1.57 13.38 -7.06
CA ILE A 56 1.70 12.76 -8.38
C ILE A 56 2.12 11.29 -8.25
N PHE A 57 3.09 11.00 -7.39
CA PHE A 57 3.56 9.65 -7.11
C PHE A 57 2.43 8.76 -6.57
N CYS A 58 1.69 9.21 -5.57
CA CYS A 58 0.54 8.46 -5.03
C CYS A 58 -0.51 8.18 -6.10
N LEU A 59 -0.82 9.16 -6.94
CA LEU A 59 -1.78 9.02 -8.02
C LEU A 59 -1.32 7.97 -9.05
N LEU A 60 -0.07 8.07 -9.50
CA LEU A 60 0.52 7.16 -10.48
C LEU A 60 0.63 5.74 -9.93
N ILE A 61 1.14 5.57 -8.71
CA ILE A 61 1.36 4.24 -8.13
C ILE A 61 0.02 3.56 -7.85
N ALA A 62 -0.99 4.30 -7.34
CA ALA A 62 -2.34 3.76 -7.16
C ALA A 62 -2.98 3.38 -8.49
N ALA A 63 -2.84 4.22 -9.52
CA ALA A 63 -3.41 3.94 -10.84
C ALA A 63 -2.76 2.72 -11.48
N VAL A 64 -1.43 2.65 -11.48
CA VAL A 64 -0.68 1.53 -12.05
C VAL A 64 -1.00 0.24 -11.30
N ASN A 65 -0.87 0.20 -9.98
CA ASN A 65 -1.08 -1.04 -9.24
C ASN A 65 -2.53 -1.54 -9.28
N LEU A 66 -3.52 -0.64 -9.23
CA LEU A 66 -4.92 -1.07 -9.25
C LEU A 66 -5.40 -1.42 -10.66
N PHE A 67 -5.24 -0.53 -11.64
CA PHE A 67 -5.84 -0.73 -12.96
C PHE A 67 -5.06 -1.72 -13.83
N LEU A 68 -3.72 -1.77 -13.71
CA LEU A 68 -2.92 -2.69 -14.52
C LEU A 68 -3.09 -4.14 -14.07
N LEU A 69 -3.15 -4.40 -12.76
CA LEU A 69 -3.27 -5.76 -12.23
C LEU A 69 -4.70 -6.28 -12.25
N ASN A 70 -5.69 -5.42 -11.96
CA ASN A 70 -7.07 -5.86 -11.69
C ASN A 70 -8.06 -5.42 -12.80
N GLY A 71 -7.59 -4.68 -13.81
CA GLY A 71 -8.41 -4.17 -14.90
C GLY A 71 -9.32 -3.01 -14.47
N PHE A 72 -10.10 -2.51 -15.43
CA PHE A 72 -11.02 -1.40 -15.19
C PHE A 72 -12.40 -1.92 -14.75
N ASN A 73 -12.69 -1.84 -13.45
CA ASN A 73 -13.89 -2.39 -12.82
C ASN A 73 -14.36 -1.50 -11.65
N ILE A 74 -15.61 -1.66 -11.20
CA ILE A 74 -16.14 -0.90 -10.04
C ILE A 74 -15.27 -1.12 -8.80
N LYS A 75 -14.79 -2.37 -8.57
CA LYS A 75 -13.92 -2.68 -7.43
C LYS A 75 -12.60 -1.90 -7.47
N THR A 76 -11.99 -1.75 -8.65
CA THR A 76 -10.71 -1.06 -8.79
C THR A 76 -10.87 0.45 -8.67
N ILE A 77 -11.95 1.00 -9.22
CA ILE A 77 -12.31 2.42 -9.04
C ILE A 77 -12.59 2.71 -7.56
N ALA A 78 -13.34 1.84 -6.86
CA ALA A 78 -13.61 2.01 -5.44
C ALA A 78 -12.33 1.95 -4.60
N ALA A 79 -11.44 0.98 -4.88
CA ALA A 79 -10.15 0.88 -4.22
C ALA A 79 -9.25 2.10 -4.48
N PHE A 80 -9.27 2.64 -5.70
CA PHE A 80 -8.49 3.81 -6.09
C PHE A 80 -8.97 5.06 -5.35
N ILE A 81 -10.28 5.31 -5.30
CA ILE A 81 -10.83 6.46 -4.57
C ILE A 81 -10.55 6.30 -3.07
N ALA A 82 -10.80 5.12 -2.50
CA ALA A 82 -10.57 4.88 -1.08
C ALA A 82 -9.10 5.08 -0.70
N SER A 83 -8.17 4.56 -1.50
CA SER A 83 -6.73 4.68 -1.22
C SER A 83 -6.23 6.13 -1.27
N LEU A 84 -6.69 6.91 -2.24
CA LEU A 84 -6.38 8.34 -2.31
C LEU A 84 -6.96 9.11 -1.11
N VAL A 85 -8.24 8.89 -0.78
CA VAL A 85 -8.88 9.58 0.35
C VAL A 85 -8.19 9.22 1.66
N THR A 86 -7.91 7.94 1.90
CA THR A 86 -7.19 7.53 3.12
C THR A 86 -5.80 8.13 3.19
N THR A 87 -5.06 8.15 2.08
CA THR A 87 -3.71 8.74 2.05
C THR A 87 -3.75 10.23 2.35
N VAL A 88 -4.71 10.97 1.78
CA VAL A 88 -4.91 12.40 2.06
C VAL A 88 -5.25 12.63 3.53
N LEU A 89 -6.11 11.80 4.13
CA LEU A 89 -6.43 11.89 5.56
C LEU A 89 -5.19 11.64 6.45
N MET A 90 -4.29 10.75 6.01
CA MET A 90 -3.06 10.45 6.73
C MET A 90 -2.00 11.55 6.63
N LEU A 91 -2.05 12.45 5.64
CA LEU A 91 -1.05 13.51 5.45
C LEU A 91 -0.84 14.36 6.71
N GLY A 92 -1.92 14.72 7.41
CA GLY A 92 -1.84 15.52 8.64
C GLY A 92 -1.13 14.77 9.77
N ALA A 93 -1.44 13.49 9.94
CA ALA A 93 -0.78 12.64 10.94
C ALA A 93 0.71 12.44 10.61
N ILE A 94 1.03 12.17 9.35
CA ILE A 94 2.42 12.01 8.87
C ILE A 94 3.22 13.30 9.11
N TYR A 95 2.69 14.45 8.70
CA TYR A 95 3.34 15.74 8.89
C TYR A 95 3.62 16.01 10.38
N CYS A 96 2.60 15.81 11.23
CA CYS A 96 2.71 16.01 12.67
C CYS A 96 3.80 15.10 13.28
N SER A 97 3.77 13.80 12.96
CA SER A 97 4.74 12.84 13.48
C SER A 97 6.18 13.14 13.04
N VAL A 98 6.39 13.49 11.78
CA VAL A 98 7.75 13.81 11.27
C VAL A 98 8.25 15.12 11.87
N HIS A 99 7.42 16.16 11.90
CA HIS A 99 7.82 17.48 12.39
C HIS A 99 8.12 17.49 13.90
N PHE A 100 7.26 16.90 14.73
CA PHE A 100 7.48 16.86 16.17
C PHE A 100 8.52 15.80 16.59
N GLY A 101 8.62 14.71 15.82
CA GLY A 101 9.58 13.63 16.08
C GLY A 101 11.02 13.95 15.67
N HIS A 102 11.26 15.05 14.95
CA HIS A 102 12.58 15.41 14.41
C HIS A 102 13.23 14.25 13.62
N LEU A 103 12.43 13.53 12.83
CA LEU A 103 12.81 12.28 12.16
C LEU A 103 13.55 12.50 10.83
N GLN A 104 13.87 13.74 10.48
CA GLN A 104 14.45 14.09 9.18
C GLN A 104 15.95 13.78 9.08
N GLY A 105 16.39 13.42 7.87
CA GLY A 105 17.79 13.23 7.51
C GLY A 105 18.41 11.96 8.09
N PHE A 106 19.68 11.71 7.75
CA PHE A 106 20.37 10.48 8.13
C PHE A 106 20.41 10.27 9.65
N THR A 107 20.37 9.01 10.04
CA THR A 107 20.59 8.60 11.43
C THR A 107 22.09 8.49 11.70
N PRO A 108 22.55 8.62 12.96
CA PRO A 108 23.97 8.45 13.29
C PRO A 108 24.55 7.12 12.80
N GLU A 109 23.74 6.06 12.83
CA GLU A 109 24.11 4.72 12.38
C GLU A 109 24.30 4.64 10.85
N GLU A 110 23.59 5.46 10.07
CA GLU A 110 23.75 5.57 8.61
C GLU A 110 24.91 6.51 8.21
N GLN A 111 25.31 7.40 9.12
CA GLN A 111 26.34 8.41 8.86
C GLN A 111 27.77 7.85 8.87
N ASP A 112 28.03 6.75 9.59
CA ASP A 112 29.35 6.15 9.68
C ASP A 112 29.91 5.73 8.30
N GLU A 113 29.06 5.26 7.40
CA GLU A 113 29.45 4.92 6.01
C GLU A 113 29.42 6.13 5.06
N THR A 114 28.68 7.18 5.40
CA THR A 114 28.39 8.32 4.51
C THR A 114 29.26 9.55 4.80
N TYR A 115 30.09 9.53 5.86
CA TYR A 115 30.91 10.66 6.33
C TYR A 115 31.88 11.23 5.27
N VAL A 116 32.22 10.42 4.25
CA VAL A 116 33.10 10.82 3.15
C VAL A 116 32.38 11.71 2.12
N PHE A 117 31.05 11.75 2.14
CA PHE A 117 30.23 12.51 1.17
C PHE A 117 29.72 13.83 1.74
N SER A 118 29.43 14.79 0.86
CA SER A 118 28.81 16.06 1.24
C SER A 118 27.40 15.81 1.81
N LEU A 119 27.20 16.13 3.08
CA LEU A 119 25.88 16.15 3.73
C LEU A 119 25.00 17.33 3.27
N ASN A 120 25.55 18.29 2.52
CA ASN A 120 24.77 19.35 1.92
C ASN A 120 24.09 18.84 0.64
N ILE A 121 22.88 18.32 0.81
CA ILE A 121 22.09 17.69 -0.25
C ILE A 121 21.21 18.71 -0.99
N GLY A 122 21.05 19.93 -0.45
CA GLY A 122 20.22 20.97 -1.06
C GLY A 122 18.71 20.66 -1.09
N ILE A 123 18.28 19.63 -0.36
CA ILE A 123 16.89 19.17 -0.27
C ILE A 123 16.41 19.28 1.18
N ASP A 124 15.16 19.70 1.37
CA ASP A 124 14.50 19.69 2.68
C ASP A 124 14.24 18.25 3.13
N MET A 125 15.04 17.79 4.09
CA MET A 125 14.98 16.42 4.62
C MET A 125 13.69 16.12 5.36
N THR A 126 13.01 17.13 5.91
CA THR A 126 11.72 16.97 6.58
C THR A 126 10.65 16.64 5.55
N GLN A 127 10.64 17.39 4.45
CA GLN A 127 9.72 17.13 3.33
C GLN A 127 10.01 15.77 2.68
N PHE A 128 11.29 15.41 2.53
CA PHE A 128 11.68 14.12 1.97
C PHE A 128 11.27 12.96 2.87
N MET A 129 11.43 13.10 4.19
CA MET A 129 10.96 12.10 5.16
C MET A 129 9.43 11.95 5.13
N ILE A 130 8.68 13.03 4.92
CA ILE A 130 7.23 12.94 4.69
C ILE A 130 6.93 12.13 3.42
N PHE A 131 7.68 12.35 2.33
CA PHE A 131 7.53 11.58 1.09
C PHE A 131 7.81 10.07 1.28
N THR A 132 8.87 9.69 2.00
CA THR A 132 9.19 8.27 2.23
C THR A 132 8.13 7.57 3.09
N VAL A 133 7.57 8.26 4.10
CA VAL A 133 6.46 7.72 4.90
C VAL A 133 5.19 7.60 4.07
N ILE A 134 4.88 8.60 3.22
CA ILE A 134 3.74 8.54 2.29
C ILE A 134 3.86 7.33 1.37
N LEU A 135 5.05 7.06 0.84
CA LEU A 135 5.33 5.89 0.00
C LEU A 135 5.00 4.58 0.73
N ALA A 136 5.46 4.43 1.97
CA ALA A 136 5.15 3.25 2.78
C ALA A 136 3.64 3.10 3.03
N VAL A 137 2.96 4.21 3.32
CA VAL A 137 1.52 4.26 3.59
C VAL A 137 0.70 3.92 2.35
N ILE A 138 0.96 4.56 1.20
CA ILE A 138 0.15 4.34 -0.01
C ILE A 138 0.25 2.89 -0.50
N ALA A 139 1.42 2.26 -0.41
CA ALA A 139 1.61 0.86 -0.77
C ALA A 139 0.72 -0.07 0.05
N ALA A 140 0.75 0.06 1.39
CA ALA A 140 -0.10 -0.74 2.28
C ALA A 140 -1.60 -0.48 2.06
N VAL A 141 -1.97 0.79 1.79
CA VAL A 141 -3.36 1.20 1.60
C VAL A 141 -3.92 0.66 0.27
N ILE A 142 -3.16 0.65 -0.83
CA ILE A 142 -3.58 0.09 -2.12
C ILE A 142 -3.91 -1.39 -1.99
N ASP A 143 -2.99 -2.16 -1.39
CA ASP A 143 -3.14 -3.61 -1.23
C ASP A 143 -4.38 -3.94 -0.38
N LEU A 144 -4.59 -3.20 0.70
CA LEU A 144 -5.77 -3.39 1.54
C LEU A 144 -7.07 -3.00 0.82
N ALA A 145 -7.05 -1.90 0.06
CA ALA A 145 -8.24 -1.40 -0.62
C ALA A 145 -8.76 -2.40 -1.67
N ILE A 146 -7.86 -3.03 -2.45
CA ILE A 146 -8.29 -4.06 -3.42
C ILE A 146 -8.71 -5.36 -2.75
N THR A 147 -8.06 -5.73 -1.64
CA THR A 147 -8.37 -6.94 -0.88
C THR A 147 -9.74 -6.88 -0.22
N ILE A 148 -10.21 -5.69 0.17
CA ILE A 148 -11.56 -5.49 0.73
C ILE A 148 -12.59 -5.30 -0.39
N SER A 149 -12.29 -4.51 -1.42
CA SER A 149 -13.26 -4.18 -2.46
C SER A 149 -13.61 -5.37 -3.37
N SER A 150 -12.66 -6.28 -3.63
CA SER A 150 -12.89 -7.47 -4.47
C SER A 150 -13.97 -8.42 -3.93
N PRO A 151 -13.90 -8.92 -2.69
CA PRO A 151 -14.92 -9.83 -2.16
C PRO A 151 -16.28 -9.14 -2.01
N VAL A 152 -16.32 -7.84 -1.68
CA VAL A 152 -17.59 -7.09 -1.60
C VAL A 152 -18.23 -6.95 -2.99
N TYR A 153 -17.42 -6.74 -4.03
CA TYR A 153 -17.87 -6.71 -5.42
C TYR A 153 -18.42 -8.06 -5.88
N GLU A 154 -17.71 -9.16 -5.59
CA GLU A 154 -18.16 -10.52 -5.91
C GLU A 154 -19.43 -10.90 -5.15
N LEU A 155 -19.57 -10.48 -3.90
CA LEU A 155 -20.78 -10.66 -3.10
C LEU A 155 -21.99 -9.95 -3.72
N GLN A 156 -21.81 -8.74 -4.23
CA GLN A 156 -22.88 -8.00 -4.92
C GLN A 156 -23.26 -8.63 -6.27
N LEU A 157 -22.31 -9.21 -6.99
CA LEU A 157 -22.60 -9.96 -8.23
C LEU A 157 -23.39 -11.24 -7.93
N THR A 158 -23.07 -11.93 -6.84
CA THR A 158 -23.72 -13.19 -6.46
C THR A 158 -25.10 -12.96 -5.86
N ASN A 159 -25.28 -11.89 -5.08
CA ASN A 159 -26.57 -11.53 -4.50
C ASN A 159 -26.89 -10.04 -4.70
N PRO A 160 -27.53 -9.69 -5.84
CA PRO A 160 -27.82 -8.30 -6.17
C PRO A 160 -28.79 -7.61 -5.20
N THR A 161 -29.60 -8.37 -4.47
CA THR A 161 -30.65 -7.88 -3.56
C THR A 161 -30.12 -7.28 -2.26
N LEU A 162 -28.85 -7.52 -1.93
CA LEU A 162 -28.23 -7.00 -0.71
C LEU A 162 -28.33 -5.49 -0.63
N THR A 163 -28.51 -4.92 0.55
CA THR A 163 -28.54 -3.47 0.75
C THR A 163 -27.13 -2.88 0.86
N GLN A 164 -26.96 -1.58 0.63
CA GLN A 164 -25.68 -0.88 0.83
C GLN A 164 -25.10 -1.13 2.24
N ARG A 165 -25.96 -1.15 3.26
CA ARG A 165 -25.55 -1.42 4.64
C ARG A 165 -25.01 -2.83 4.83
N GLN A 166 -25.61 -3.83 4.18
CA GLN A 166 -25.13 -5.22 4.24
C GLN A 166 -23.76 -5.37 3.57
N LEU A 167 -23.55 -4.72 2.41
CA LEU A 167 -22.24 -4.69 1.74
C LEU A 167 -21.18 -4.00 2.60
N PHE A 168 -21.52 -2.87 3.22
CA PHE A 168 -20.62 -2.16 4.14
C PHE A 168 -20.22 -3.05 5.33
N ILE A 169 -21.18 -3.72 5.98
CA ILE A 169 -20.90 -4.62 7.11
C ILE A 169 -20.02 -5.80 6.67
N SER A 170 -20.25 -6.33 5.46
CA SER A 170 -19.40 -7.38 4.91
C SER A 170 -17.97 -6.89 4.68
N GLY A 171 -17.77 -5.73 4.05
CA GLY A 171 -16.44 -5.13 3.88
C GLY A 171 -15.73 -4.83 5.20
N MET A 172 -16.47 -4.36 6.21
CA MET A 172 -15.94 -4.15 7.57
C MET A 172 -15.53 -5.47 8.24
N ARG A 173 -16.22 -6.58 7.98
CA ARG A 173 -15.85 -7.90 8.50
C ARG A 173 -14.54 -8.39 7.89
N VAL A 174 -14.44 -8.34 6.55
CA VAL A 174 -13.23 -8.71 5.80
C VAL A 174 -12.05 -7.86 6.28
N GLY A 175 -12.23 -6.53 6.35
CA GLY A 175 -11.17 -5.64 6.80
C GLY A 175 -10.70 -5.91 8.23
N ARG A 176 -11.61 -6.30 9.15
CA ARG A 176 -11.24 -6.65 10.53
C ARG A 176 -10.36 -7.89 10.61
N GLU A 177 -10.64 -8.90 9.80
CA GLU A 177 -9.83 -10.12 9.71
C GLU A 177 -8.43 -9.81 9.15
N ILE A 178 -8.37 -8.94 8.14
CA ILE A 178 -7.09 -8.51 7.54
C ILE A 178 -6.28 -7.61 8.48
N LEU A 179 -6.94 -6.77 9.30
CA LEU A 179 -6.25 -5.89 10.24
C LEU A 179 -5.37 -6.68 11.21
N ALA A 180 -5.90 -7.76 11.78
CA ALA A 180 -5.18 -8.59 12.74
C ALA A 180 -3.98 -9.29 12.09
N THR A 181 -4.15 -9.84 10.89
CA THR A 181 -3.08 -10.53 10.17
C THR A 181 -2.02 -9.56 9.66
N SER A 182 -2.41 -8.39 9.15
CA SER A 182 -1.49 -7.36 8.67
C SER A 182 -0.64 -6.76 9.78
N ALA A 183 -1.25 -6.50 10.95
CA ALA A 183 -0.52 -5.98 12.11
C ALA A 183 0.60 -6.95 12.55
N ASN A 184 0.31 -8.25 12.58
CA ASN A 184 1.31 -9.27 12.90
C ASN A 184 2.44 -9.32 11.86
N THR A 185 2.11 -9.24 10.57
CA THR A 185 3.11 -9.23 9.50
C THR A 185 4.04 -8.02 9.61
N ILE A 186 3.50 -6.82 9.81
CA ILE A 186 4.32 -5.60 9.94
C ILE A 186 5.20 -5.68 11.19
N TYR A 187 4.66 -6.16 12.31
CA TYR A 187 5.42 -6.35 13.55
C TYR A 187 6.60 -7.32 13.37
N LEU A 188 6.38 -8.47 12.72
CA LEU A 188 7.45 -9.43 12.46
C LEU A 188 8.47 -8.92 11.45
N ALA A 189 8.03 -8.20 10.41
CA ALA A 189 8.92 -7.57 9.44
C ALA A 189 9.85 -6.55 10.10
N PHE A 190 9.29 -5.73 11.01
CA PHE A 190 10.06 -4.79 11.82
C PHE A 190 11.07 -5.51 12.70
N LEU A 191 10.61 -6.41 13.57
CA LEU A 191 11.52 -7.11 14.48
C LEU A 191 12.62 -7.82 13.70
N GLY A 192 12.27 -8.55 12.64
CA GLY A 192 13.22 -9.26 11.79
C GLY A 192 14.25 -8.33 11.14
N GLY A 193 13.83 -7.15 10.66
CA GLY A 193 14.73 -6.14 10.08
C GLY A 193 15.66 -5.50 11.12
N SER A 194 15.17 -5.25 12.32
CA SER A 194 15.91 -4.57 13.38
C SER A 194 16.60 -5.55 14.36
N LEU A 195 16.54 -6.87 14.16
CA LEU A 195 17.12 -7.88 15.06
C LEU A 195 18.61 -7.67 15.31
N THR A 196 19.38 -7.35 14.27
CA THR A 196 20.83 -7.10 14.40
C THR A 196 21.11 -5.87 15.26
N LEU A 197 20.32 -4.81 15.09
CA LEU A 197 20.43 -3.60 15.91
C LEU A 197 20.04 -3.89 17.37
N LEU A 198 18.97 -4.66 17.59
CA LEU A 198 18.59 -5.12 18.93
C LEU A 198 19.71 -5.93 19.58
N PHE A 199 20.30 -6.88 18.86
CA PHE A 199 21.42 -7.69 19.35
C PHE A 199 22.64 -6.83 19.70
N TRP A 200 22.98 -5.84 18.87
CA TRP A 200 24.08 -4.91 19.11
C TRP A 200 23.85 -4.09 20.39
N PHE A 201 22.63 -3.57 20.58
CA PHE A 201 22.25 -2.82 21.78
C PHE A 201 22.33 -3.67 23.05
N PHE A 202 21.83 -4.91 23.02
CA PHE A 202 21.86 -5.81 24.17
C PHE A 202 23.27 -6.25 24.56
N ASN A 203 24.18 -6.46 23.59
CA ASN A 203 25.56 -6.88 23.90
C ASN A 203 26.46 -5.76 24.42
N LEU A 204 26.11 -4.50 24.15
CA LEU A 204 26.89 -3.34 24.58
C LEU A 204 26.33 -2.67 25.84
N ASP A 205 25.46 -3.37 26.58
CA ASP A 205 24.84 -2.91 27.82
C ASP A 205 24.11 -1.55 27.70
N TYR A 206 23.64 -1.20 26.49
CA TYR A 206 22.81 -0.02 26.31
C TYR A 206 21.47 -0.21 27.02
N SER A 207 21.01 0.83 27.71
CA SER A 207 19.71 0.78 28.37
C SER A 207 18.56 0.75 27.35
N PHE A 208 17.44 0.12 27.72
CA PHE A 208 16.23 0.11 26.89
C PHE A 208 15.74 1.52 26.52
N GLY A 209 15.98 2.50 27.40
CA GLY A 209 15.70 3.90 27.13
C GLY A 209 16.54 4.48 25.97
N HIS A 210 17.81 4.09 25.84
CA HIS A 210 18.62 4.50 24.70
C HIS A 210 18.11 3.89 23.40
N LEU A 211 17.67 2.63 23.41
CA LEU A 211 17.11 1.97 22.24
C LEU A 211 15.84 2.66 21.73
N ILE A 212 14.87 2.92 22.61
CA ILE A 212 13.61 3.57 22.20
C ILE A 212 13.83 4.99 21.69
N ASN A 213 14.84 5.70 22.20
CA ASN A 213 15.17 7.06 21.76
C ASN A 213 16.21 7.08 20.63
N ALA A 214 16.72 5.93 20.19
CA ALA A 214 17.61 5.86 19.04
C ALA A 214 16.83 6.33 17.81
N LYS A 215 17.43 7.26 17.05
CA LYS A 215 16.73 7.91 15.92
C LYS A 215 16.29 6.89 14.87
N LEU A 216 17.15 5.95 14.52
CA LEU A 216 16.85 4.87 13.58
C LEU A 216 15.66 4.03 14.03
N PHE A 217 15.67 3.59 15.30
CA PHE A 217 14.57 2.81 15.87
C PHE A 217 13.26 3.61 15.91
N THR A 218 13.32 4.87 16.35
CA THR A 218 12.16 5.77 16.44
C THR A 218 11.54 6.00 15.05
N GLN A 219 12.38 6.21 14.05
CA GLN A 219 11.97 6.45 12.67
C GLN A 219 11.21 5.25 12.08
N GLU A 220 11.72 4.04 12.29
CA GLU A 220 11.05 2.80 11.86
C GLU A 220 9.73 2.60 12.59
N VAL A 221 9.73 2.69 13.93
CA VAL A 221 8.54 2.48 14.76
C VAL A 221 7.42 3.46 14.40
N ILE A 222 7.74 4.74 14.19
CA ILE A 222 6.74 5.74 13.78
C ILE A 222 6.21 5.45 12.38
N THR A 223 7.08 5.09 11.43
CA THR A 223 6.65 4.73 10.06
C THR A 223 5.70 3.55 10.07
N ILE A 224 6.00 2.51 10.85
CA ILE A 224 5.16 1.33 11.06
C ILE A 224 3.84 1.68 11.74
N ALA A 225 3.87 2.49 12.79
CA ALA A 225 2.67 2.92 13.50
C ALA A 225 1.74 3.71 12.56
N LEU A 226 2.29 4.63 11.77
CA LEU A 226 1.54 5.37 10.75
C LEU A 226 0.97 4.45 9.68
N GLY A 227 1.73 3.44 9.22
CA GLY A 227 1.24 2.39 8.32
C GLY A 227 0.05 1.61 8.92
N GLY A 228 0.15 1.20 10.18
CA GLY A 228 -0.93 0.51 10.89
C GLY A 228 -2.19 1.37 11.07
N ILE A 229 -2.04 2.66 11.40
CA ILE A 229 -3.15 3.61 11.47
C ILE A 229 -3.79 3.81 10.09
N ALA A 230 -2.98 3.91 9.04
CA ALA A 230 -3.47 4.03 7.67
C ALA A 230 -4.29 2.80 7.24
N ILE A 231 -3.84 1.59 7.58
CA ILE A 231 -4.60 0.35 7.36
C ILE A 231 -5.93 0.39 8.11
N ALA A 232 -5.92 0.75 9.39
CA ALA A 232 -7.14 0.85 10.21
C ALA A 232 -8.15 1.86 9.63
N MET A 233 -7.66 2.98 9.10
CA MET A 233 -8.48 4.01 8.44
C MET A 233 -8.94 3.61 7.03
N CYS A 234 -8.15 2.83 6.30
CA CYS A 234 -8.46 2.34 4.96
C CYS A 234 -9.66 1.38 4.95
N ILE A 235 -9.82 0.57 6.00
CA ILE A 235 -10.91 -0.41 6.12
C ILE A 235 -12.31 0.24 6.00
N PRO A 236 -12.70 1.18 6.89
CA PRO A 236 -14.03 1.80 6.80
C PRO A 236 -14.19 2.62 5.53
N MET A 237 -13.12 3.29 5.07
CA MET A 237 -13.16 4.08 3.84
C MET A 237 -13.46 3.20 2.62
N THR A 238 -12.72 2.10 2.46
CA THR A 238 -12.91 1.16 1.34
C THR A 238 -14.26 0.48 1.40
N ALA A 239 -14.68 0.01 2.58
CA ALA A 239 -15.99 -0.62 2.75
C ALA A 239 -17.13 0.35 2.38
N PHE A 240 -17.04 1.62 2.79
CA PHE A 240 -18.04 2.63 2.49
C PHE A 240 -18.07 2.98 1.00
N VAL A 241 -16.92 3.33 0.40
CA VAL A 241 -16.81 3.72 -1.01
C VAL A 241 -17.26 2.58 -1.93
N THR A 242 -16.84 1.34 -1.63
CA THR A 242 -17.22 0.16 -2.43
C THR A 242 -18.72 -0.08 -2.37
N ALA A 243 -19.32 -0.10 -1.17
CA ALA A 243 -20.75 -0.32 -1.01
C ALA A 243 -21.59 0.77 -1.70
N TRP A 244 -21.17 2.03 -1.57
CA TRP A 244 -21.84 3.17 -2.21
C TRP A 244 -21.75 3.10 -3.74
N LEU A 245 -20.57 2.84 -4.30
CA LEU A 245 -20.35 2.84 -5.74
C LEU A 245 -21.06 1.67 -6.42
N LEU A 246 -21.07 0.49 -5.78
CA LEU A 246 -21.81 -0.68 -6.26
C LEU A 246 -23.31 -0.43 -6.38
N LYS A 247 -23.92 0.21 -5.38
CA LYS A 247 -25.37 0.49 -5.41
C LYS A 247 -25.74 1.62 -6.34
N ARG A 248 -24.91 2.65 -6.46
CA ARG A 248 -25.11 3.72 -7.44
C ARG A 248 -24.98 3.21 -8.87
N SER A 249 -24.03 2.31 -9.12
CA SER A 249 -23.80 1.74 -10.46
C SER A 249 -24.85 0.72 -10.88
N ALA A 250 -25.50 0.02 -9.93
CA ALA A 250 -26.63 -0.86 -10.22
C ALA A 250 -27.86 -0.11 -10.80
N HIS A 251 -27.91 1.22 -10.67
CA HIS A 251 -28.93 2.07 -11.28
C HIS A 251 -28.49 2.71 -12.62
N LEU A 252 -27.28 2.42 -13.11
CA LEU A 252 -26.75 2.97 -14.38
C LEU A 252 -26.70 1.88 -15.47
N PRO A 253 -27.34 2.08 -16.64
CA PRO A 253 -27.57 1.04 -17.65
C PRO A 253 -26.34 0.64 -18.51
N PHE A 254 -25.11 0.96 -18.10
CA PHE A 254 -23.93 0.88 -18.97
C PHE A 254 -22.87 -0.16 -18.59
N LEU A 255 -23.19 -1.13 -17.72
CA LEU A 255 -22.31 -2.28 -17.50
C LEU A 255 -23.00 -3.55 -18.01
N PRO A 256 -22.34 -4.35 -18.87
CA PRO A 256 -22.96 -5.53 -19.44
C PRO A 256 -23.31 -6.49 -18.32
N ALA A 257 -24.60 -6.81 -18.20
CA ALA A 257 -25.06 -7.95 -17.43
C ALA A 257 -24.34 -9.18 -17.99
N HIS A 258 -23.35 -9.71 -17.26
CA HIS A 258 -22.85 -11.03 -17.57
C HIS A 258 -24.01 -12.00 -17.42
N ALA A 259 -24.28 -12.68 -18.53
CA ALA A 259 -25.49 -13.41 -18.78
C ALA A 259 -25.80 -14.40 -17.67
N SER A 260 -26.93 -14.19 -16.99
CA SER A 260 -27.70 -15.29 -16.45
C SER A 260 -28.27 -16.08 -17.64
N THR A 261 -27.46 -16.96 -18.25
CA THR A 261 -28.02 -18.05 -19.05
C THR A 261 -28.62 -19.05 -18.09
N THR A 262 -29.88 -18.78 -17.77
CA THR A 262 -30.87 -19.71 -17.28
C THR A 262 -30.87 -20.95 -18.17
N SER A 263 -30.28 -22.04 -17.70
CA SER A 263 -30.47 -23.38 -18.24
C SER A 263 -31.83 -23.94 -17.80
N ALA A 264 -32.92 -23.27 -18.18
CA ALA A 264 -34.28 -23.74 -17.97
C ALA A 264 -35.14 -23.39 -19.20
N GLN A 265 -34.88 -24.07 -20.32
CA GLN A 265 -35.83 -24.29 -21.41
C GLN A 265 -35.21 -25.28 -22.41
N ASN A 266 -35.35 -26.57 -22.11
CA ASN A 266 -35.56 -27.59 -23.13
C ASN A 266 -36.08 -28.87 -22.46
N SER A 267 -37.33 -28.78 -22.03
CA SER A 267 -38.23 -29.92 -21.91
C SER A 267 -39.48 -29.52 -22.68
N ASN A 268 -39.82 -30.31 -23.70
CA ASN A 268 -40.95 -30.24 -24.63
C ASN A 268 -40.64 -29.53 -25.97
N GLU A 269 -40.22 -30.31 -26.96
CA GLU A 269 -41.02 -30.61 -28.16
C GLU A 269 -40.27 -31.60 -29.08
N HIS A 270 -40.97 -32.71 -29.39
CA HIS A 270 -40.69 -33.78 -30.36
C HIS A 270 -39.61 -34.84 -30.08
#